data_AF-W9DQM6-F1
#
_entry.id   AF-W9DQM6-F1
#
_cell.length_a   1.000
_cell.length_b   1.000
_cell.length_c   1.000
_cell.angle_alpha   90.00
_cell.angle_beta   90.00
_cell.angle_gamma   90.00
#
_symmetry.space_group_name_H-M   'P 1'
#
loop_
_entity.id
_entity.type
_entity.pdbx_description
1 polymer ?
#
loop_
_entity_poly.entity_id
_entity_poly.type
_entity_poly.pdbx_seq_one_letter_code
_entity_poly.pdbx_strand_id
1 'polypeptide(L)'
;MIKLSEDERAYLDFERIRNEHIDFYKDYTSFDDFNDKKKECFFTDNLKIFSQYIYLINSLRNENIIDMKINYSLFGMAYEFLLKICALKINWDEYFESYKTNHRNRNYNYVKEYVLADLDNKLSSEQYQRSEEIMTFVQLQRNHFVHNLFKGMDHYAIPKQMYELIAVLVVIYKLSLPKEVVAYIQNGINNNSFSHGMDFKEVGFEVYTDKLSDYALDIPLFNDYW
;
A
#
# COMPACT_ATOMS: atom_id res chain seq x y z
N MET A 1 -15.19 -34.20 -35.11
CA MET A 1 -15.22 -34.48 -33.66
C MET A 1 -13.91 -35.17 -33.31
N ILE A 2 -12.93 -34.42 -32.81
CA ILE A 2 -11.65 -34.99 -32.39
C ILE A 2 -11.85 -35.52 -30.97
N LYS A 3 -11.72 -36.83 -30.78
CA LYS A 3 -11.71 -37.47 -29.45
C LYS A 3 -10.32 -37.28 -28.86
N LEU A 4 -10.21 -36.37 -27.90
CA LEU A 4 -9.00 -36.20 -27.08
C LEU A 4 -8.83 -37.40 -26.15
N SER A 5 -7.57 -37.78 -25.92
CA SER A 5 -7.18 -38.91 -25.07
C SER A 5 -7.41 -38.59 -23.58
N GLU A 6 -7.51 -39.60 -22.71
CA GLU A 6 -7.76 -39.39 -21.27
C GLU A 6 -6.66 -38.59 -20.57
N ASP A 7 -5.44 -38.59 -21.10
CA ASP A 7 -4.29 -37.82 -20.57
C ASP A 7 -4.34 -36.31 -20.88
N GLU A 8 -5.07 -35.88 -21.92
CA GLU A 8 -5.25 -34.46 -22.24
C GLU A 8 -6.27 -33.77 -21.32
N ARG A 9 -7.00 -34.53 -20.47
CA ARG A 9 -7.91 -33.99 -19.45
C ARG A 9 -7.22 -33.55 -18.17
N ALA A 10 -5.92 -33.85 -18.01
CA ALA A 10 -5.15 -33.56 -16.81
C ALA A 10 -4.55 -32.14 -16.80
N TYR A 11 -4.51 -31.46 -17.94
CA TYR A 11 -3.95 -30.12 -18.04
C TYR A 11 -5.08 -29.09 -18.21
N LEU A 12 -5.15 -28.13 -17.30
CA LEU A 12 -6.02 -26.97 -17.47
C LEU A 12 -5.48 -26.14 -18.63
N ASP A 13 -6.26 -26.02 -19.71
CA ASP A 13 -5.98 -25.12 -20.82
C ASP A 13 -5.76 -23.68 -20.30
N PHE A 14 -4.80 -22.95 -20.85
CA PHE A 14 -4.45 -21.61 -20.38
C PHE A 14 -5.63 -20.63 -20.51
N GLU A 15 -6.46 -20.76 -21.55
CA GLU A 15 -7.69 -19.97 -21.64
C GLU A 15 -8.65 -20.30 -20.50
N ARG A 16 -8.76 -21.58 -20.14
CA ARG A 16 -9.59 -22.03 -19.01
C ARG A 16 -9.03 -21.55 -17.68
N ILE A 17 -7.73 -21.64 -17.42
CA ILE A 17 -7.07 -21.07 -16.24
C ILE A 17 -7.34 -19.56 -16.17
N ARG A 18 -7.16 -18.84 -17.29
CA ARG A 18 -7.40 -17.40 -17.35
C ARG A 18 -8.85 -17.08 -17.03
N ASN A 19 -9.80 -17.80 -17.61
CA ASN A 19 -11.22 -17.55 -17.40
C ASN A 19 -11.64 -17.92 -15.97
N GLU A 20 -11.20 -19.05 -15.42
CA GLU A 20 -11.42 -19.43 -14.02
C GLU A 20 -10.80 -18.38 -13.07
N HIS A 21 -9.63 -17.82 -13.41
CA HIS A 21 -9.00 -16.75 -12.63
C HIS A 21 -9.79 -15.43 -12.70
N ILE A 22 -10.25 -15.05 -13.90
CA ILE A 22 -11.10 -13.88 -14.10
C ILE A 22 -12.42 -14.03 -13.33
N ASP A 23 -13.04 -15.21 -13.37
CA ASP A 23 -14.32 -15.50 -12.74
C ASP A 23 -14.18 -15.57 -11.22
N PHE A 24 -13.12 -16.21 -10.71
CA PHE A 24 -12.75 -16.19 -9.29
C PHE A 24 -12.58 -14.76 -8.77
N TYR A 25 -11.93 -13.88 -9.55
CA TYR A 25 -11.77 -12.47 -9.19
C TYR A 25 -12.97 -11.58 -9.47
N LYS A 26 -14.07 -12.13 -10.00
CA LYS A 26 -15.36 -11.44 -10.14
C LYS A 26 -16.35 -11.86 -9.06
N ASP A 27 -16.16 -13.03 -8.46
CA ASP A 27 -17.01 -13.52 -7.36
C ASP A 27 -16.59 -12.91 -6.01
N TYR A 28 -17.12 -11.72 -5.74
CA TYR A 28 -16.99 -11.02 -4.47
C TYR A 28 -18.09 -11.37 -3.47
N THR A 29 -18.95 -12.35 -3.77
CA THR A 29 -20.10 -12.69 -2.91
C THR A 29 -19.67 -13.13 -1.50
N SER A 30 -18.45 -13.66 -1.38
CA SER A 30 -17.81 -14.00 -0.09
C SER A 30 -17.69 -12.83 0.89
N PHE A 31 -17.80 -11.58 0.40
CA PHE A 31 -17.71 -10.35 1.19
C PHE A 31 -19.06 -9.66 1.44
N ASP A 32 -20.15 -10.15 0.84
CA ASP A 32 -21.47 -9.48 0.86
C ASP A 32 -22.07 -9.39 2.27
N ASP A 33 -21.62 -10.26 3.19
CA ASP A 33 -22.08 -10.34 4.58
C ASP A 33 -20.93 -10.25 5.60
N PHE A 34 -20.03 -9.30 5.41
CA PHE A 34 -19.02 -8.97 6.41
C PHE A 34 -19.65 -8.22 7.58
N ASN A 35 -19.88 -8.93 8.70
CA ASN A 35 -20.14 -8.28 9.97
C ASN A 35 -18.88 -7.59 10.53
N ASP A 36 -19.03 -6.76 11.55
CA ASP A 36 -17.94 -5.97 12.11
C ASP A 36 -16.73 -6.83 12.53
N LYS A 37 -16.98 -8.00 13.14
CA LYS A 37 -15.92 -8.94 13.51
C LYS A 37 -15.13 -9.44 12.29
N LYS A 38 -15.80 -9.75 11.18
CA LYS A 38 -15.13 -10.15 9.92
C LYS A 38 -14.35 -8.98 9.33
N LYS A 39 -14.88 -7.76 9.38
CA LYS A 39 -14.17 -6.54 8.94
C LYS A 39 -12.90 -6.34 9.77
N GLU A 40 -12.95 -6.51 11.08
CA GLU A 40 -11.78 -6.44 11.97
C GLU A 40 -10.73 -7.52 11.67
N CYS A 41 -11.15 -8.77 11.47
CA CYS A 41 -10.24 -9.85 11.03
C CYS A 41 -9.58 -9.51 9.70
N PHE A 42 -10.36 -9.02 8.73
CA PHE A 42 -9.85 -8.62 7.42
C PHE A 42 -8.80 -7.52 7.54
N PHE A 43 -9.06 -6.47 8.33
CA PHE A 43 -8.08 -5.42 8.56
C PHE A 43 -6.81 -5.98 9.21
N THR A 44 -6.95 -6.84 10.21
CA THR A 44 -5.81 -7.45 10.90
C THR A 44 -4.94 -8.25 9.93
N ASP A 45 -5.55 -9.08 9.08
CA ASP A 45 -4.81 -9.93 8.15
C ASP A 45 -4.18 -9.12 7.02
N ASN A 46 -4.88 -8.12 6.48
CA ASN A 46 -4.31 -7.23 5.47
C ASN A 46 -3.19 -6.35 6.07
N LEU A 47 -3.29 -5.90 7.32
CA LEU A 47 -2.22 -5.14 7.96
C LEU A 47 -0.97 -6.00 8.21
N LYS A 48 -1.09 -7.32 8.40
CA LYS A 48 0.07 -8.23 8.39
C LYS A 48 0.75 -8.29 7.02
N ILE A 49 -0.02 -8.34 5.93
CA ILE A 49 0.54 -8.29 4.57
C ILE A 49 1.25 -6.95 4.34
N PHE A 50 0.65 -5.83 4.75
CA PHE A 50 1.28 -4.51 4.69
C PHE A 50 2.60 -4.48 5.48
N SER A 51 2.60 -5.08 6.67
CA SER A 51 3.77 -5.19 7.54
C SER A 51 4.95 -5.92 6.86
N GLN A 52 4.66 -6.93 6.03
CA GLN A 52 5.69 -7.62 5.24
C GLN A 52 6.32 -6.71 4.20
N TYR A 53 5.55 -5.85 3.54
CA TYR A 53 6.13 -4.85 2.62
C TYR A 53 7.08 -3.91 3.36
N ILE A 54 6.70 -3.41 4.53
CA ILE A 54 7.57 -2.53 5.33
C ILE A 54 8.85 -3.25 5.75
N TYR A 55 8.75 -4.51 6.18
CA TYR A 55 9.92 -5.33 6.49
C TYR A 55 10.84 -5.51 5.28
N LEU A 56 10.29 -5.83 4.11
CA LEU A 56 11.07 -5.99 2.88
C LEU A 56 11.78 -4.69 2.47
N ILE A 57 11.08 -3.56 2.53
CA ILE A 57 11.65 -2.24 2.24
C ILE A 57 12.86 -1.96 3.16
N ASN A 58 12.76 -2.30 4.45
CA ASN A 58 13.83 -2.09 5.43
C ASN A 58 14.98 -3.11 5.31
N SER A 59 14.67 -4.33 4.87
CA SER A 59 15.66 -5.42 4.73
C SER A 59 16.49 -5.30 3.46
N LEU A 60 15.97 -4.64 2.43
CA LEU A 60 16.70 -4.40 1.19
C LEU A 60 17.83 -3.41 1.42
N ARG A 61 19.07 -3.85 1.20
CA ARG A 61 20.29 -3.06 1.37
C ARG A 61 20.49 -2.06 0.22
N ASN A 62 19.51 -1.20 -0.07
CA ASN A 62 19.53 -0.26 -1.20
C ASN A 62 19.96 -0.93 -2.51
N GLU A 63 19.40 -2.10 -2.79
CA GLU A 63 19.69 -2.83 -4.01
C GLU A 63 19.13 -2.06 -5.21
N ASN A 64 20.01 -1.76 -6.16
CA ASN A 64 19.64 -1.16 -7.43
C ASN A 64 19.70 -2.22 -8.53
N ILE A 65 18.71 -2.20 -9.42
CA ILE A 65 18.81 -2.90 -10.71
C ILE A 65 19.04 -1.80 -11.75
N ILE A 66 20.27 -1.74 -12.27
CA ILE A 66 20.72 -0.65 -13.17
C ILE A 66 20.58 0.70 -12.44
N ASP A 67 19.78 1.62 -12.96
CA ASP A 67 19.53 2.95 -12.38
C ASP A 67 18.24 3.00 -11.54
N MET A 68 17.58 1.85 -11.34
CA MET A 68 16.31 1.75 -10.63
C MET A 68 16.52 1.41 -9.17
N LYS A 69 15.96 2.24 -8.28
CA LYS A 69 15.88 1.92 -6.85
C LYS A 69 14.66 1.04 -6.57
N ILE A 70 14.88 -0.23 -6.27
CA ILE A 70 13.81 -1.23 -6.04
C ILE A 70 12.90 -0.82 -4.88
N ASN A 71 13.45 -0.13 -3.88
CA ASN A 71 12.72 0.33 -2.72
C ASN A 71 11.52 1.22 -3.10
N TYR A 72 11.63 2.09 -4.11
CA TYR A 72 10.52 2.96 -4.52
C TYR A 72 9.37 2.20 -5.18
N SER A 73 9.66 1.10 -5.89
CA SER A 73 8.63 0.22 -6.41
C SER A 73 7.88 -0.47 -5.28
N LEU A 74 8.59 -0.91 -4.24
CA LEU A 74 7.98 -1.52 -3.06
C LEU A 74 7.19 -0.52 -2.23
N PHE A 75 7.66 0.72 -2.08
CA PHE A 75 6.85 1.80 -1.53
C PHE A 75 5.58 1.98 -2.37
N GLY A 76 5.69 2.02 -3.70
CA GLY A 76 4.53 2.08 -4.60
C GLY A 76 3.48 1.00 -4.32
N MET A 77 3.91 -0.24 -4.18
CA MET A 77 3.03 -1.38 -3.86
C MET A 77 2.45 -1.28 -2.44
N ALA A 78 3.28 -0.94 -1.46
CA ALA A 78 2.87 -0.78 -0.07
C ALA A 78 1.83 0.35 0.09
N TYR A 79 2.03 1.47 -0.59
CA TYR A 79 1.10 2.59 -0.62
C TYR A 79 -0.22 2.24 -1.28
N GLU A 80 -0.19 1.60 -2.46
CA GLU A 80 -1.41 1.18 -3.12
C GLU A 80 -2.28 0.33 -2.20
N PHE A 81 -1.64 -0.60 -1.50
CA PHE A 81 -2.31 -1.50 -0.59
C PHE A 81 -2.79 -0.80 0.69
N LEU A 82 -1.97 0.05 1.30
CA LEU A 82 -2.34 0.84 2.48
C LEU A 82 -3.50 1.79 2.17
N LEU A 83 -3.49 2.46 1.02
CA LEU A 83 -4.58 3.35 0.60
C LEU A 83 -5.89 2.58 0.41
N LYS A 84 -5.85 1.34 -0.09
CA LYS A 84 -7.05 0.48 -0.19
C LYS A 84 -7.61 0.14 1.19
N ILE A 85 -6.73 -0.14 2.16
CA ILE A 85 -7.12 -0.34 3.56
C ILE A 85 -7.76 0.94 4.13
N CYS A 86 -7.16 2.11 3.87
CA CYS A 86 -7.68 3.41 4.32
C CYS A 86 -9.06 3.70 3.71
N ALA A 87 -9.25 3.47 2.41
CA ALA A 87 -10.53 3.65 1.74
C ALA A 87 -11.64 2.76 2.34
N LEU A 88 -11.34 1.50 2.64
CA LEU A 88 -12.26 0.60 3.35
C LEU A 88 -12.54 1.05 4.80
N LYS A 89 -11.60 1.75 5.45
CA LYS A 89 -11.79 2.35 6.78
C LYS A 89 -12.65 3.61 6.75
N ILE A 90 -12.60 4.39 5.67
CA ILE A 90 -13.44 5.57 5.47
C ILE A 90 -14.91 5.13 5.34
N ASN A 91 -15.19 4.28 4.36
CA ASN A 91 -16.52 3.74 4.15
C ASN A 91 -16.44 2.37 3.48
N TRP A 92 -16.57 1.31 4.28
CA TRP A 92 -16.49 -0.06 3.80
C TRP A 92 -17.49 -0.32 2.68
N ASP A 93 -18.76 -0.03 2.92
CA ASP A 93 -19.84 -0.48 2.04
C ASP A 93 -19.79 0.26 0.70
N GLU A 94 -19.59 1.59 0.72
CA GLU A 94 -19.47 2.41 -0.49
C GLU A 94 -18.23 2.03 -1.31
N TYR A 95 -17.06 1.98 -0.67
CA TYR A 95 -15.82 1.69 -1.39
C TYR A 95 -15.82 0.26 -1.92
N PHE A 96 -16.33 -0.70 -1.16
CA PHE A 96 -16.45 -2.08 -1.61
C PHE A 96 -17.40 -2.24 -2.79
N GLU A 97 -18.53 -1.53 -2.80
CA GLU A 97 -19.45 -1.53 -3.94
C GLU A 97 -18.82 -0.88 -5.18
N SER A 98 -18.05 0.20 -5.01
CA SER A 98 -17.28 0.81 -6.09
C SER A 98 -16.25 -0.17 -6.70
N TYR A 99 -15.70 -1.08 -5.88
CA TYR A 99 -14.70 -2.08 -6.26
C TYR A 99 -15.31 -3.23 -7.07
N LYS A 100 -16.56 -3.59 -6.78
CA LYS A 100 -17.34 -4.59 -7.53
C LYS A 100 -17.80 -4.07 -8.88
N THR A 101 -18.36 -2.86 -8.89
CA THR A 101 -19.05 -2.30 -10.06
C THR A 101 -18.10 -1.92 -11.20
N ASN A 102 -16.88 -1.46 -10.89
CA ASN A 102 -15.93 -1.07 -11.93
C ASN A 102 -14.49 -1.48 -11.58
N HIS A 103 -13.94 -2.42 -12.36
CA HIS A 103 -12.56 -2.87 -12.21
C HIS A 103 -11.51 -1.74 -12.32
N ARG A 104 -11.82 -0.63 -13.00
CA ARG A 104 -10.91 0.52 -13.07
C ARG A 104 -10.76 1.23 -11.72
N ASN A 105 -11.73 1.12 -10.81
CA ASN A 105 -11.68 1.74 -9.48
C ASN A 105 -10.62 1.08 -8.56
N ARG A 106 -10.01 -0.02 -9.00
CA ARG A 106 -9.00 -0.76 -8.24
C ARG A 106 -7.59 -0.19 -8.39
N ASN A 107 -7.41 0.75 -9.31
CA ASN A 107 -6.10 1.31 -9.62
C ASN A 107 -5.66 2.33 -8.57
N TYR A 108 -4.34 2.51 -8.42
CA TYR A 108 -3.75 3.46 -7.48
C TYR A 108 -4.39 4.85 -7.51
N ASN A 109 -4.60 5.42 -8.70
CA ASN A 109 -5.10 6.78 -8.85
C ASN A 109 -6.49 6.94 -8.22
N TYR A 110 -7.40 6.00 -8.51
CA TYR A 110 -8.76 6.07 -7.96
C TYR A 110 -8.74 6.05 -6.43
N VAL A 111 -8.00 5.12 -5.83
CA VAL A 111 -7.91 4.99 -4.37
C VAL A 111 -7.23 6.19 -3.74
N LYS A 112 -6.20 6.73 -4.40
CA LYS A 112 -5.51 7.96 -3.99
C LYS A 112 -6.49 9.13 -3.91
N GLU A 113 -7.25 9.40 -4.96
CA GLU A 113 -8.23 10.51 -4.96
C GLU A 113 -9.30 10.31 -3.87
N TYR A 114 -9.76 9.07 -3.66
CA TYR A 114 -10.73 8.75 -2.61
C TYR A 114 -10.20 9.06 -1.20
N VAL A 115 -8.96 8.66 -0.91
CA VAL A 115 -8.31 8.93 0.39
C VAL A 115 -7.99 10.42 0.55
N LEU A 116 -7.52 11.09 -0.51
CA LEU A 116 -7.23 12.53 -0.46
C LEU A 116 -8.48 13.36 -0.15
N ALA A 117 -9.63 13.04 -0.75
CA ALA A 117 -10.88 13.73 -0.46
C ALA A 117 -11.27 13.67 1.04
N ASP A 118 -11.01 12.55 1.70
CA ASP A 118 -11.24 12.41 3.14
C ASP A 118 -10.15 13.11 3.98
N LEU A 119 -8.89 13.11 3.53
CA LEU A 119 -7.78 13.80 4.20
C LEU A 119 -7.90 15.33 4.17
N ASP A 120 -8.48 15.92 3.12
CA ASP A 120 -8.72 17.37 3.01
C ASP A 120 -9.52 17.90 4.21
N ASN A 121 -10.40 17.07 4.78
CA ASN A 121 -11.22 17.41 5.94
C ASN A 121 -10.53 17.14 7.30
N LYS A 122 -9.36 16.49 7.31
CA LYS A 122 -8.70 15.99 8.53
C LYS A 122 -7.31 16.59 8.75
N LEU A 123 -6.74 17.20 7.72
CA LEU A 123 -5.41 17.79 7.72
C LEU A 123 -5.49 19.31 7.59
N SER A 124 -4.43 20.01 8.01
CA SER A 124 -4.23 21.39 7.58
C SER A 124 -3.94 21.44 6.07
N SER A 125 -4.16 22.59 5.43
CA SER A 125 -3.93 22.75 3.99
C SER A 125 -2.49 22.40 3.56
N GLU A 126 -1.49 22.75 4.37
CA GLU A 126 -0.08 22.40 4.07
C GLU A 126 0.16 20.88 4.16
N GLN A 127 -0.40 20.22 5.17
CA GLN A 127 -0.31 18.77 5.37
C GLN A 127 -1.05 17.99 4.27
N TYR A 128 -2.23 18.47 3.87
CA TYR A 128 -2.99 17.91 2.77
C TYR A 128 -2.20 17.99 1.46
N GLN A 129 -1.73 19.20 1.10
CA GLN A 129 -0.95 19.40 -0.13
C GLN A 129 0.28 18.51 -0.14
N ARG A 130 1.00 18.38 0.98
CA ARG A 130 2.15 17.48 1.05
C ARG A 130 1.76 16.01 0.89
N SER A 131 0.64 15.59 1.46
CA SER A 131 0.16 14.22 1.31
C SER A 131 -0.09 13.90 -0.15
N GLU A 132 -0.72 14.82 -0.89
CA GLU A 132 -0.93 14.72 -2.34
C GLU A 132 0.39 14.64 -3.13
N GLU A 133 1.35 15.53 -2.82
CA GLU A 133 2.67 15.56 -3.46
C GLU A 133 3.42 14.22 -3.29
N ILE A 134 3.44 13.68 -2.07
CA ILE A 134 4.11 12.39 -1.77
C ILE A 134 3.40 11.25 -2.49
N MET A 135 2.07 11.13 -2.40
CA MET A 135 1.33 10.05 -3.05
C MET A 135 1.50 10.08 -4.58
N THR A 136 1.52 11.28 -5.16
CA THR A 136 1.74 11.47 -6.60
C THR A 136 3.17 11.10 -6.99
N PHE A 137 4.17 11.49 -6.20
CA PHE A 137 5.55 11.06 -6.42
C PHE A 137 5.69 9.54 -6.38
N VAL A 138 5.14 8.88 -5.36
CA VAL A 138 5.17 7.42 -5.21
C VAL A 138 4.53 6.73 -6.42
N GLN A 139 3.39 7.23 -6.90
CA GLN A 139 2.72 6.73 -8.11
C GLN A 139 3.62 6.84 -9.35
N LEU A 140 4.27 7.99 -9.53
CA LEU A 140 5.18 8.22 -10.66
C LEU A 140 6.37 7.27 -10.60
N GLN A 141 7.01 7.10 -9.43
CA GLN A 141 8.14 6.17 -9.28
C GLN A 141 7.75 4.71 -9.56
N ARG A 142 6.60 4.26 -9.05
CA ARG A 142 6.05 2.93 -9.34
C ARG A 142 5.86 2.72 -10.85
N ASN A 143 5.31 3.71 -11.55
CA ASN A 143 5.05 3.62 -12.98
C ASN A 143 6.36 3.69 -13.80
N HIS A 144 7.34 4.47 -13.36
CA HIS A 144 8.66 4.54 -13.99
C HIS A 144 9.40 3.19 -13.93
N PHE A 145 9.29 2.45 -12.83
CA PHE A 145 9.85 1.11 -12.74
C PHE A 145 9.25 0.14 -13.77
N VAL A 146 7.92 0.21 -13.98
CA VAL A 146 7.20 -0.70 -14.89
C VAL A 146 7.41 -0.32 -16.36
N HIS A 147 7.50 0.98 -16.66
CA HIS A 147 7.45 1.49 -18.05
C HIS A 147 8.77 2.07 -18.57
N ASN A 148 9.86 1.98 -17.78
CA ASN A 148 11.26 2.20 -18.15
C ASN A 148 11.49 3.37 -19.13
N LEU A 149 11.04 4.56 -18.74
CA LEU A 149 11.43 5.78 -19.45
C LEU A 149 12.73 6.28 -18.83
N PHE A 150 13.78 6.39 -19.65
CA PHE A 150 15.03 7.09 -19.33
C PHE A 150 14.75 8.49 -18.73
N LYS A 151 14.55 8.63 -17.41
CA LYS A 151 14.59 9.89 -16.64
C LYS A 151 14.72 9.63 -15.14
N GLY A 152 15.72 10.28 -14.51
CA GLY A 152 15.73 10.45 -13.05
C GLY A 152 17.07 10.76 -12.38
N MET A 153 17.95 11.58 -12.99
CA MET A 153 19.14 12.12 -12.31
C MET A 153 18.80 13.08 -11.15
N ASP A 154 17.54 13.49 -10.99
CA ASP A 154 17.10 14.29 -9.86
C ASP A 154 16.60 13.38 -8.75
N HIS A 155 17.56 12.93 -7.95
CA HIS A 155 17.37 12.11 -6.76
C HIS A 155 16.62 12.86 -5.66
N TYR A 156 15.29 12.93 -5.75
CA TYR A 156 14.48 13.24 -4.57
C TYR A 156 14.70 12.12 -3.54
N ALA A 157 15.38 12.43 -2.45
CA ALA A 157 15.62 11.53 -1.33
C ALA A 157 14.46 11.63 -0.33
N ILE A 158 13.25 11.30 -0.78
CA ILE A 158 12.05 11.42 0.05
C ILE A 158 11.62 10.18 0.87
N PRO A 159 12.45 9.14 1.15
CA PRO A 159 12.02 8.04 2.03
C PRO A 159 11.48 8.50 3.39
N LYS A 160 12.07 9.53 3.99
CA LYS A 160 11.57 10.12 5.26
C LYS A 160 10.10 10.51 5.12
N GLN A 161 9.77 11.31 4.11
CA GLN A 161 8.41 11.80 3.88
C GLN A 161 7.45 10.67 3.49
N MET A 162 7.92 9.63 2.81
CA MET A 162 7.12 8.42 2.59
C MET A 162 6.76 7.73 3.92
N TYR A 163 7.72 7.56 4.83
CA TYR A 163 7.41 6.99 6.15
C TYR A 163 6.54 7.92 7.01
N GLU A 164 6.74 9.24 6.95
CA GLU A 164 5.89 10.21 7.65
C GLU A 164 4.43 10.11 7.18
N LEU A 165 4.19 10.03 5.87
CA LEU A 165 2.83 9.88 5.36
C LEU A 165 2.24 8.50 5.71
N ILE A 166 3.03 7.43 5.80
CA ILE A 166 2.55 6.17 6.39
C ILE A 166 2.08 6.40 7.82
N ALA A 167 2.84 7.13 8.65
CA ALA A 167 2.45 7.44 10.02
C ALA A 167 1.14 8.27 10.08
N VAL A 168 1.00 9.27 9.21
CA VAL A 168 -0.23 10.06 9.07
C VAL A 168 -1.43 9.16 8.80
N LEU A 169 -1.34 8.28 7.80
CA LEU A 169 -2.42 7.36 7.43
C LEU A 169 -2.75 6.39 8.58
N VAL A 170 -1.74 5.81 9.21
CA VAL A 170 -1.92 4.89 10.35
C VAL A 170 -2.67 5.57 11.50
N VAL A 171 -2.27 6.78 11.87
CA VAL A 171 -2.86 7.50 13.00
C VAL A 171 -4.26 8.01 12.67
N ILE A 172 -4.47 8.58 11.49
CA ILE A 172 -5.79 9.12 11.10
C ILE A 172 -6.83 8.00 10.99
N TYR A 173 -6.46 6.86 10.41
CA TYR A 173 -7.38 5.74 10.18
C TYR A 173 -7.32 4.67 11.28
N LYS A 174 -6.58 4.93 12.35
CA LYS A 174 -6.46 4.07 13.53
C LYS A 174 -6.07 2.63 13.18
N LEU A 175 -5.02 2.48 12.39
CA LEU A 175 -4.56 1.18 11.88
C LEU A 175 -3.56 0.55 12.86
N SER A 176 -3.97 -0.51 13.56
CA SER A 176 -3.07 -1.19 14.50
C SER A 176 -2.04 -2.07 13.78
N LEU A 177 -0.75 -1.89 14.09
CA LEU A 177 0.37 -2.58 13.45
C LEU A 177 1.22 -3.34 14.48
N PRO A 178 1.92 -4.43 14.10
CA PRO A 178 2.93 -5.04 14.98
C PRO A 178 3.97 -4.00 15.43
N LYS A 179 4.39 -4.06 16.71
CA LYS A 179 5.37 -3.12 17.30
C LYS A 179 6.66 -3.00 16.50
N GLU A 180 7.11 -4.10 15.90
CA GLU A 180 8.32 -4.14 15.09
C GLU A 180 8.17 -3.30 13.81
N VAL A 181 6.98 -3.28 13.22
CA VAL A 181 6.66 -2.50 12.02
C VAL A 181 6.61 -1.02 12.34
N VAL A 182 6.03 -0.67 13.49
CA VAL A 182 6.07 0.71 14.00
C VAL A 182 7.52 1.15 14.18
N ALA A 183 8.38 0.31 14.77
CA ALA A 183 9.80 0.60 14.91
C ALA A 183 10.50 0.76 13.55
N TYR A 184 10.18 -0.07 12.55
CA TYR A 184 10.70 0.10 11.19
C TYR A 184 10.29 1.44 10.56
N ILE A 185 9.05 1.87 10.73
CA ILE A 185 8.58 3.17 10.24
C ILE A 185 9.32 4.30 10.96
N GLN A 186 9.41 4.26 12.29
CA GLN A 186 10.13 5.28 13.07
C GLN A 186 11.61 5.35 12.72
N ASN A 187 12.28 4.20 12.55
CA ASN A 187 13.67 4.14 12.09
C ASN A 187 13.80 4.71 10.67
N GLY A 188 12.85 4.43 9.79
CA GLY A 188 12.77 4.99 8.44
C GLY A 188 12.69 6.53 8.45
N ILE A 189 11.96 7.13 9.39
CA ILE A 189 11.87 8.58 9.55
C ILE A 189 13.18 9.14 10.12
N ASN A 190 13.72 8.53 11.19
CA ASN A 190 14.89 9.04 11.91
C ASN A 190 16.19 8.93 11.12
N ASN A 191 16.37 7.81 10.40
CA ASN A 191 17.64 7.50 9.72
C ASN A 191 17.74 8.09 8.30
N ASN A 192 16.64 8.59 7.74
CA ASN A 192 16.65 9.27 6.43
C ASN A 192 16.67 10.80 6.61
N SER A 193 17.53 11.28 7.50
CA SER A 193 17.76 12.71 7.70
C SER A 193 18.75 13.24 6.65
N PHE A 194 18.26 14.13 5.79
CA PHE A 194 18.96 15.09 4.93
C PHE A 194 20.33 14.71 4.35
N SER A 195 20.42 14.65 3.03
CA SER A 195 21.73 14.71 2.36
C SER A 195 21.81 15.70 1.20
N HIS A 196 20.69 16.13 0.60
CA HIS A 196 20.72 16.96 -0.61
C HIS A 196 19.52 17.93 -0.63
N GLY A 197 19.70 19.14 -1.18
CA GLY A 197 18.72 20.25 -1.18
C GLY A 197 17.45 20.05 -2.03
N MET A 198 16.99 18.81 -2.21
CA MET A 198 15.80 18.42 -2.96
C MET A 198 14.79 17.68 -2.06
N ASP A 199 14.68 18.09 -0.80
CA ASP A 199 13.70 17.54 0.13
C ASP A 199 12.40 18.35 0.13
N PHE A 200 11.33 17.67 0.50
CA PHE A 200 10.00 18.22 0.69
C PHE A 200 9.97 19.07 2.00
N LYS A 201 9.53 20.34 1.92
CA LYS A 201 9.44 21.30 3.07
C LYS A 201 8.65 20.72 4.25
N GLU A 202 9.17 20.64 5.46
CA GLU A 202 8.41 20.11 6.61
C GLU A 202 7.05 20.81 6.81
N VAL A 203 6.00 20.03 7.11
CA VAL A 203 4.60 20.49 7.23
C VAL A 203 3.94 20.05 8.54
N GLY A 204 4.73 19.77 9.59
CA GLY A 204 4.19 19.38 10.89
C GLY A 204 3.62 17.96 10.94
N PHE A 205 4.20 17.01 10.20
CA PHE A 205 3.83 15.60 10.31
C PHE A 205 4.33 14.95 11.61
N GLU A 206 5.20 15.62 12.40
CA GLU A 206 5.75 15.03 13.62
C GLU A 206 4.66 14.63 14.62
N VAL A 207 3.54 15.36 14.65
CA VAL A 207 2.40 15.08 15.54
C VAL A 207 1.82 13.67 15.32
N TYR A 208 1.91 13.15 14.09
CA TYR A 208 1.45 11.79 13.77
C TYR A 208 2.55 10.77 14.07
N THR A 209 3.81 11.11 13.81
CA THR A 209 4.94 10.25 14.16
C THR A 209 5.02 9.98 15.66
N ASP A 210 4.80 11.00 16.48
CA ASP A 210 4.79 10.90 17.95
C ASP A 210 3.68 9.99 18.47
N LYS A 211 2.53 9.98 17.79
CA LYS A 211 1.36 9.15 18.14
C LYS A 211 1.40 7.75 17.55
N LEU A 212 2.39 7.44 16.70
CA LEU A 212 2.43 6.17 15.98
C LEU A 212 2.52 4.97 16.95
N SER A 213 3.22 5.14 18.07
CA SER A 213 3.36 4.13 19.12
C SER A 213 2.04 3.73 19.77
N ASP A 214 1.02 4.60 19.76
CA ASP A 214 -0.31 4.30 20.30
C ASP A 214 -1.04 3.21 19.49
N TYR A 215 -0.58 2.96 18.27
CA TYR A 215 -1.13 1.95 17.35
C TYR A 215 -0.25 0.70 17.26
N ALA A 216 0.76 0.57 18.12
CA ALA A 216 1.60 -0.61 18.19
C ALA A 216 0.90 -1.76 18.94
N LEU A 217 0.93 -2.95 18.34
CA LEU A 217 0.46 -4.20 18.94
C LEU A 217 1.66 -5.05 19.35
N ASP A 218 1.56 -5.65 20.53
CA ASP A 218 2.54 -6.64 20.99
C ASP A 218 2.23 -8.02 20.39
N ILE A 219 2.41 -8.12 19.07
CA ILE A 219 2.24 -9.34 18.28
C ILE A 219 3.47 -9.56 17.39
N PRO A 220 3.82 -10.82 17.08
CA PRO A 220 4.92 -11.10 16.18
C PRO A 220 4.60 -10.65 14.75
N LEU A 221 5.63 -10.16 14.04
CA LEU A 221 5.53 -9.78 12.63
C LEU A 221 5.30 -11.01 11.73
N PHE A 222 5.98 -12.12 12.04
CA PHE A 222 5.83 -13.42 11.40
C PHE A 222 5.31 -14.41 12.45
N ASN A 223 4.16 -15.04 12.20
CA ASN A 223 3.75 -16.19 12.99
C ASN A 223 4.70 -17.37 12.72
N ASP A 224 4.93 -18.24 13.70
CA ASP A 224 5.79 -19.43 13.56
C ASP A 224 5.25 -20.48 12.55
N TYR A 225 4.06 -20.25 11.98
CA TYR A 225 3.44 -21.09 10.96
C TYR A 225 3.41 -20.34 9.63
N TRP A 226 4.50 -20.48 8.87
CA TRP A 226 4.54 -20.29 7.41
C TRP A 226 4.98 -21.59 6.76
#